data_AF-A0A285ZFH1-F1
#
_entry.id   AF-A0A285ZFH1-F1
#
_cell.length_a   1.000
_cell.length_b   1.000
_cell.length_c   1.000
_cell.angle_alpha   90.00
_cell.angle_beta   90.00
_cell.angle_gamma   90.00
#
_symmetry.space_group_name_H-M   'P 1'
#
loop_
_entity.id
_entity.type
_entity.pdbx_description
1 polymer ?
#
loop_
_entity_poly.entity_id
_entity_poly.type
_entity_poly.pdbx_seq_one_letter_code
_entity_poly.pdbx_strand_id
1 'polypeptide(L)'
;MPITDPFKNKVAIITGAAQGLGLAYAMALAERGARVVISDLGTDRAGQGEDPSALAQALAALQAKGYNAIAHAGQLEDERACQQLIELAIEQFGALDILIHNAGWVDYQGIEAQEEAFLQRALGISVHAPVWLAKHAWKYLKHSAAPRVVLTTSDRAMYQRYSQPGLVAYSAGKMAQVGIMNALSMEGMEHGILVNAISPVAKTRMWGVTQAPEELKPEWVTPGLLYLASSLCRDTGYILRASNGQFTATRFTENSGVSYPRDLARVQAGNFKEVAERWSRIKECHYVPVKVANTRADLGESPVWDARSGALYFVDITDGRINRLNPDGEVESLYESAARIGALALTDQGNLIFTEDSSVAILDVNARKVRQYSVPVHPRSTYRFNDGACDPQGRFVSGLMDEAPSGKTGALFRFDAELSDQVIHDGMALPNGLAWSEDGKSVFFVDSVARAIYRAEYLPEGRLTEVTLFAETPAELGRPDGIALDREGGLWVCQFNGSCLLRYDRHGHLTDQVVMPVTRPTSCCFGGEGMTTLYITTARFGMNAVELRHYPDAGDLYAIRPEIGGIARHAFKE
;
A
#
# COMPACT_ATOMS: atom_id res chain seq x y z
N MET A 1 -8.99 28.29 9.15
CA MET A 1 -8.54 29.52 8.45
C MET A 1 -9.29 29.58 7.13
N PRO A 2 -9.71 30.75 6.62
CA PRO A 2 -10.33 30.78 5.30
C PRO A 2 -9.24 30.36 4.31
N ILE A 3 -9.37 29.16 3.75
CA ILE A 3 -8.39 28.59 2.82
C ILE A 3 -8.51 29.42 1.55
N THR A 4 -7.63 30.41 1.40
CA THR A 4 -7.38 30.99 0.09
C THR A 4 -6.95 29.85 -0.83
N ASP A 5 -7.64 29.72 -1.96
CA ASP A 5 -7.31 28.70 -2.97
C ASP A 5 -5.79 28.72 -3.26
N PRO A 6 -5.11 27.56 -3.25
CA PRO A 6 -3.65 27.49 -3.40
C PRO A 6 -3.13 28.07 -4.72
N PHE A 7 -4.00 28.25 -5.72
CA PHE A 7 -3.64 28.78 -7.04
C PHE A 7 -3.92 30.27 -7.22
N LYS A 8 -4.60 30.90 -6.25
CA LYS A 8 -4.94 32.33 -6.37
C LYS A 8 -3.69 33.17 -6.57
N ASN A 9 -3.67 33.95 -7.65
CA ASN A 9 -2.56 34.79 -8.09
C ASN A 9 -1.27 34.03 -8.46
N LYS A 10 -1.30 32.71 -8.59
CA LYS A 10 -0.14 31.94 -9.09
C LYS A 10 0.01 32.09 -10.60
N VAL A 11 1.23 32.01 -11.09
CA VAL A 11 1.52 31.97 -12.54
C VAL A 11 1.88 30.55 -12.94
N ALA A 12 1.11 29.99 -13.88
CA ALA A 12 1.29 28.63 -14.34
C ALA A 12 1.54 28.57 -15.86
N ILE A 13 2.57 27.83 -16.27
CA ILE A 13 2.82 27.46 -17.66
C ILE A 13 2.36 26.02 -17.85
N ILE A 14 1.56 25.76 -18.89
CA ILE A 14 1.10 24.43 -19.28
C ILE A 14 1.44 24.19 -20.75
N THR A 15 2.26 23.18 -21.04
CA THR A 15 2.59 22.79 -22.41
C THR A 15 1.63 21.72 -22.95
N GLY A 16 1.39 21.70 -24.27
CA GLY A 16 0.42 20.81 -24.89
C GLY A 16 -1.02 21.13 -24.48
N ALA A 17 -1.33 22.42 -24.35
CA ALA A 17 -2.55 22.91 -23.72
C ALA A 17 -3.61 23.42 -24.72
N ALA A 18 -3.45 23.17 -26.02
CA ALA A 18 -4.49 23.50 -27.01
C ALA A 18 -5.73 22.58 -26.88
N GLN A 19 -5.58 21.36 -26.34
CA GLN A 19 -6.68 20.39 -26.23
C GLN A 19 -6.41 19.33 -25.15
N GLY A 20 -7.40 18.45 -24.92
CA GLY A 20 -7.26 17.26 -24.07
C GLY A 20 -6.89 17.58 -22.62
N LEU A 21 -5.94 16.82 -22.06
CA LEU A 21 -5.49 16.95 -20.67
C LEU A 21 -4.92 18.35 -20.38
N GLY A 22 -4.05 18.89 -21.24
CA GLY A 22 -3.43 20.19 -21.01
C GLY A 22 -4.44 21.33 -20.95
N LEU A 23 -5.46 21.31 -21.82
CA LEU A 23 -6.53 22.30 -21.77
C LEU A 23 -7.39 22.16 -20.50
N ALA A 24 -7.71 20.93 -20.09
CA ALA A 24 -8.44 20.69 -18.84
C ALA A 24 -7.67 21.21 -17.62
N TYR A 25 -6.35 21.03 -17.59
CA TYR A 25 -5.47 21.55 -16.54
C TYR A 25 -5.45 23.07 -16.52
N ALA A 26 -5.28 23.71 -17.68
CA ALA A 26 -5.28 25.17 -17.81
C ALA A 26 -6.62 25.77 -17.34
N MET A 27 -7.74 25.18 -17.76
CA MET A 27 -9.09 25.60 -17.36
C MET A 27 -9.28 25.52 -15.85
N ALA A 28 -8.87 24.41 -15.22
CA ALA A 28 -9.07 24.18 -13.80
C ALA A 28 -8.17 25.05 -12.90
N LEU A 29 -6.94 25.33 -13.34
CA LEU A 29 -6.04 26.29 -12.68
C LEU A 29 -6.57 27.72 -12.78
N ALA A 30 -7.01 28.12 -13.97
CA ALA A 30 -7.54 29.45 -14.24
C ALA A 30 -8.85 29.73 -13.46
N GLU A 31 -9.76 28.75 -13.39
CA GLU A 31 -10.97 28.80 -12.56
C GLU A 31 -10.67 29.09 -11.08
N ARG A 32 -9.50 28.64 -10.60
CA ARG A 32 -9.02 28.81 -9.23
C ARG A 32 -8.20 30.09 -9.01
N GLY A 33 -8.14 30.95 -10.02
CA GLY A 33 -7.49 32.25 -9.96
C GLY A 33 -6.01 32.26 -10.32
N ALA A 34 -5.50 31.20 -10.97
CA ALA A 34 -4.19 31.24 -11.58
C ALA A 34 -4.19 32.10 -12.86
N ARG A 35 -3.04 32.74 -13.13
CA ARG A 35 -2.71 33.37 -14.40
C ARG A 35 -2.00 32.32 -15.24
N VAL A 36 -2.55 31.97 -16.40
CA VAL A 36 -2.11 30.79 -17.16
C VAL A 36 -1.47 31.18 -18.49
N VAL A 37 -0.35 30.52 -18.81
CA VAL A 37 0.27 30.55 -20.13
C VAL A 37 0.08 29.18 -20.76
N ILE A 38 -0.69 29.11 -21.83
CA ILE A 38 -0.86 27.88 -22.60
C ILE A 38 0.14 27.86 -23.76
N SER A 39 0.90 26.78 -23.88
CA SER A 39 1.86 26.59 -24.97
C SER A 39 1.52 25.35 -25.77
N ASP A 40 1.51 25.47 -27.09
CA ASP A 40 1.30 24.35 -27.99
C ASP A 40 2.01 24.61 -29.32
N LEU A 41 2.35 23.54 -30.04
CA LEU A 41 2.82 23.66 -31.42
C LEU A 41 1.63 24.00 -32.34
N GLY A 42 0.41 23.68 -31.91
CA GLY A 42 -0.80 23.76 -32.72
C GLY A 42 -0.65 22.77 -33.85
N THR A 43 -0.80 21.47 -33.60
CA THR A 43 -0.71 20.43 -34.64
C THR A 43 -2.10 20.00 -35.10
N ASP A 44 -2.21 19.41 -36.28
CA ASP A 44 -3.48 18.90 -36.78
C ASP A 44 -4.04 17.71 -35.96
N ARG A 45 -5.18 17.17 -36.40
CA ARG A 45 -5.87 16.04 -35.76
C ARG A 45 -5.10 14.72 -35.79
N ALA A 46 -3.92 14.63 -36.42
CA ALA A 46 -3.01 13.49 -36.35
C ALA A 46 -1.77 13.79 -35.49
N GLY A 47 -1.53 15.05 -35.10
CA GLY A 47 -0.27 15.46 -34.47
C GLY A 47 0.82 15.79 -35.50
N GLN A 48 0.41 15.95 -36.75
CA GLN A 48 1.24 16.35 -37.88
C GLN A 48 0.94 17.81 -38.27
N GLY A 49 1.88 18.47 -38.95
CA GLY A 49 1.70 19.84 -39.43
C GLY A 49 1.45 20.90 -38.34
N GLU A 50 1.06 22.09 -38.77
CA GLU A 50 0.70 23.24 -37.91
C GLU A 50 -0.77 23.63 -38.16
N ASP A 51 -1.64 23.49 -37.16
CA ASP A 51 -2.97 24.09 -37.01
C ASP A 51 -2.95 25.17 -35.88
N PRO A 52 -2.63 26.42 -36.22
CA PRO A 52 -2.67 27.54 -35.27
C PRO A 52 -4.06 27.81 -34.67
N SER A 53 -5.14 27.29 -35.30
CA SER A 53 -6.51 27.59 -34.88
C SER A 53 -6.88 26.91 -33.56
N ALA A 54 -6.33 25.73 -33.27
CA ALA A 54 -6.62 25.00 -32.04
C ALA A 54 -6.15 25.76 -30.78
N LEU A 55 -4.93 26.30 -30.81
CA LEU A 55 -4.39 27.11 -29.72
C LEU A 55 -5.19 28.43 -29.54
N ALA A 56 -5.55 29.06 -30.65
CA ALA A 56 -6.38 30.27 -30.63
C ALA A 56 -7.77 30.01 -30.04
N GLN A 57 -8.41 28.88 -30.37
CA GLN A 57 -9.70 28.47 -29.81
C GLN A 57 -9.61 28.18 -28.31
N ALA A 58 -8.57 27.48 -27.86
CA ALA A 58 -8.33 27.22 -26.45
C ALA A 58 -8.15 28.52 -25.65
N LEU A 59 -7.35 29.46 -26.19
CA LEU A 59 -7.17 30.77 -25.58
C LEU A 59 -8.50 31.54 -25.50
N ALA A 60 -9.25 31.59 -26.60
CA ALA A 60 -10.54 32.26 -26.64
C ALA A 60 -11.54 31.65 -25.64
N ALA A 61 -11.53 30.33 -25.45
CA ALA A 61 -12.39 29.65 -24.48
C ALA A 61 -12.05 30.02 -23.02
N LEU A 62 -10.76 30.15 -22.69
CA LEU A 62 -10.31 30.63 -21.38
C LEU A 62 -10.71 32.10 -21.17
N GLN A 63 -10.44 32.96 -22.14
CA GLN A 63 -10.73 34.39 -22.06
C GLN A 63 -12.22 34.70 -22.02
N ALA A 64 -13.06 33.92 -22.73
CA ALA A 64 -14.52 34.05 -22.69
C ALA A 64 -15.11 33.79 -21.28
N LYS A 65 -14.39 33.05 -20.42
CA LYS A 65 -14.74 32.86 -19.01
C LYS A 65 -14.19 33.95 -18.09
N GLY A 66 -13.52 34.96 -18.64
CA GLY A 66 -12.89 36.06 -17.90
C GLY A 66 -11.56 35.67 -17.24
N TYR A 67 -10.96 34.54 -17.65
CA TYR A 67 -9.71 34.09 -17.07
C TYR A 67 -8.50 34.84 -17.65
N ASN A 68 -7.48 35.05 -16.81
CA ASN A 68 -6.24 35.68 -17.24
C ASN A 68 -5.32 34.65 -17.90
N ALA A 69 -5.46 34.54 -19.22
CA ALA A 69 -4.77 33.56 -20.04
C ALA A 69 -4.09 34.24 -21.24
N ILE A 70 -2.87 33.78 -21.56
CA ILE A 70 -2.13 34.11 -22.78
C ILE A 70 -1.62 32.83 -23.45
N ALA A 71 -1.32 32.91 -24.75
CA ALA A 71 -0.84 31.77 -25.52
C ALA A 71 0.55 31.99 -26.09
N HIS A 72 1.30 30.90 -26.21
CA HIS A 72 2.59 30.81 -26.90
C HIS A 72 2.53 29.70 -27.95
N ALA A 73 2.75 30.05 -29.21
CA ALA A 73 2.93 29.08 -30.28
C ALA A 73 4.42 28.86 -30.53
N GLY A 74 4.91 27.63 -30.37
CA GLY A 74 6.31 27.35 -30.64
C GLY A 74 6.72 25.88 -30.48
N GLN A 75 7.78 25.49 -31.18
CA GLN A 75 8.33 24.14 -31.16
C GLN A 75 9.26 23.96 -29.96
N LEU A 76 8.77 23.32 -28.90
CA LEU A 76 9.49 23.16 -27.63
C LEU A 76 10.73 22.26 -27.69
N GLU A 77 11.02 21.66 -28.84
CA GLU A 77 12.26 20.89 -29.06
C GLU A 77 13.46 21.82 -29.21
N ASP A 78 13.20 23.08 -29.59
CA ASP A 78 14.18 24.14 -29.68
C ASP A 78 14.32 24.87 -28.32
N GLU A 79 15.57 25.11 -27.91
CA GLU A 79 15.88 25.77 -26.65
C GLU A 79 15.38 27.22 -26.63
N ARG A 80 15.51 27.94 -27.75
CA ARG A 80 15.13 29.34 -27.84
C ARG A 80 13.61 29.50 -27.71
N ALA A 81 12.82 28.59 -28.29
CA ALA A 81 11.37 28.54 -28.10
C ALA A 81 10.99 28.28 -26.64
N CYS A 82 11.70 27.36 -25.95
CA CYS A 82 11.50 27.14 -24.52
C CYS A 82 11.83 28.40 -23.70
N GLN A 83 12.92 29.08 -24.02
CA GLN A 83 13.31 30.34 -23.37
C GLN A 83 12.23 31.42 -23.56
N GLN A 84 11.75 31.60 -24.80
CA GLN A 84 10.72 32.57 -25.14
C GLN A 84 9.41 32.32 -24.38
N LEU A 85 9.02 31.05 -24.20
CA LEU A 85 7.85 30.70 -23.39
C LEU A 85 8.01 31.16 -21.94
N ILE A 86 9.18 30.96 -21.34
CA ILE A 86 9.43 31.41 -19.96
C ILE A 86 9.45 32.94 -19.91
N GLU A 87 10.15 33.60 -20.83
CA GLU A 87 10.25 35.07 -20.90
C GLU A 87 8.86 35.71 -21.05
N LEU A 88 7.98 35.14 -21.88
CA LEU A 88 6.61 35.60 -22.05
C LEU A 88 5.83 35.59 -20.72
N ALA A 89 5.94 34.53 -19.92
CA ALA A 89 5.27 34.46 -18.62
C ALA A 89 5.76 35.56 -17.66
N ILE A 90 7.06 35.84 -17.68
CA ILE A 90 7.68 36.87 -16.84
C ILE A 90 7.30 38.27 -17.32
N GLU A 91 7.34 38.54 -18.61
CA GLU A 91 6.95 39.84 -19.18
C GLU A 91 5.49 40.18 -18.88
N GLN A 92 4.59 39.19 -18.95
CA GLN A 92 3.15 39.42 -18.80
C GLN A 92 2.69 39.37 -17.34
N PHE A 93 3.27 38.50 -16.51
CA PHE A 93 2.79 38.26 -15.15
C PHE A 93 3.80 38.54 -14.04
N GLY A 94 5.06 38.78 -14.39
CA GLY A 94 6.14 39.14 -13.45
C GLY A 94 6.64 38.00 -12.57
N ALA A 95 6.15 36.78 -12.75
CA ALA A 95 6.47 35.64 -11.90
C ALA A 95 6.25 34.30 -12.63
N LEU A 96 6.81 33.23 -12.06
CA LEU A 96 6.52 31.85 -12.43
C LEU A 96 6.48 30.99 -11.17
N ASP A 97 5.36 30.32 -10.92
CA ASP A 97 5.17 29.45 -9.76
C ASP A 97 5.07 27.97 -10.16
N ILE A 98 4.41 27.69 -11.29
CA ILE A 98 4.03 26.33 -11.69
C ILE A 98 4.47 26.10 -13.14
N LEU A 99 5.22 25.02 -13.37
CA LEU A 99 5.58 24.55 -14.71
C LEU A 99 5.03 23.13 -14.91
N ILE A 100 4.07 22.97 -15.82
CA ILE A 100 3.49 21.68 -16.19
C ILE A 100 3.94 21.33 -17.60
N HIS A 101 4.84 20.35 -17.71
CA HIS A 101 5.24 19.79 -18.99
C HIS A 101 4.31 18.60 -19.34
N ASN A 102 3.26 18.90 -20.09
CA ASN A 102 2.25 17.94 -20.56
C ASN A 102 2.35 17.66 -22.07
N ALA A 103 2.99 18.54 -22.84
CA ALA A 103 3.21 18.31 -24.27
C ALA A 103 3.82 16.93 -24.51
N GLY A 104 3.26 16.23 -25.50
CA GLY A 104 3.66 14.87 -25.77
C GLY A 104 3.20 14.45 -27.16
N TRP A 105 3.93 13.50 -27.71
CA TRP A 105 3.68 12.91 -29.01
C TRP A 105 3.78 11.39 -28.85
N VAL A 106 2.90 10.66 -29.53
CA VAL A 106 2.99 9.21 -29.65
C VAL A 106 2.72 8.86 -31.10
N ASP A 107 3.49 7.91 -31.58
CA ASP A 107 3.22 7.17 -32.79
C ASP A 107 3.88 5.79 -32.64
N TYR A 108 3.56 4.87 -33.54
CA TYR A 108 4.00 3.48 -33.48
C TYR A 108 4.96 3.19 -34.62
N GLN A 109 6.19 2.78 -34.29
CA GLN A 109 7.16 2.36 -35.29
C GLN A 109 7.96 1.18 -34.74
N GLY A 110 7.97 0.07 -35.48
CA GLY A 110 8.73 -1.13 -35.12
C GLY A 110 10.23 -0.83 -35.01
N ILE A 111 10.98 -1.65 -34.27
CA ILE A 111 12.41 -1.39 -34.01
C ILE A 111 13.26 -1.39 -35.30
N GLU A 112 12.94 -2.26 -36.26
CA GLU A 112 13.64 -2.34 -37.55
C GLU A 112 13.26 -1.21 -38.52
N ALA A 113 12.14 -0.55 -38.27
CA ALA A 113 11.64 0.56 -39.10
C ALA A 113 11.99 1.92 -38.49
N GLN A 114 12.79 1.97 -37.41
CA GLN A 114 13.11 3.23 -36.74
C GLN A 114 13.82 4.20 -37.66
N GLU A 115 13.26 5.39 -37.80
CA GLU A 115 13.87 6.49 -38.53
C GLU A 115 14.46 7.51 -37.56
N GLU A 116 15.58 8.12 -37.94
CA GLU A 116 16.23 9.16 -37.12
C GLU A 116 15.27 10.30 -36.79
N ALA A 117 14.49 10.77 -37.76
CA ALA A 117 13.53 11.86 -37.57
C ALA A 117 12.43 11.49 -36.57
N PHE A 118 11.95 10.24 -36.58
CA PHE A 118 10.96 9.74 -35.63
C PHE A 118 11.50 9.73 -34.20
N LEU A 119 12.73 9.23 -34.03
CA LEU A 119 13.40 9.21 -32.74
C LEU A 119 13.71 10.62 -32.24
N GLN A 120 14.24 11.49 -33.10
CA GLN A 120 14.53 12.89 -32.77
C GLN A 120 13.26 13.63 -32.35
N ARG A 121 12.12 13.39 -32.99
CA ARG A 121 10.83 13.95 -32.59
C ARG A 121 10.42 13.49 -31.18
N ALA A 122 10.47 12.17 -30.92
CA ALA A 122 10.09 11.62 -29.62
C ALA A 122 10.96 12.16 -28.47
N LEU A 123 12.28 12.24 -28.70
CA LEU A 123 13.25 12.72 -27.71
C LEU A 123 13.23 14.24 -27.58
N GLY A 124 13.02 14.98 -28.67
CA GLY A 124 12.91 16.44 -28.65
C GLY A 124 11.81 16.87 -27.71
N ILE A 125 10.62 16.30 -27.86
CA ILE A 125 9.48 16.68 -27.02
C ILE A 125 9.57 16.10 -25.60
N SER A 126 10.14 14.91 -25.41
CA SER A 126 10.10 14.20 -24.12
C SER A 126 11.40 14.31 -23.31
N VAL A 127 12.48 14.86 -23.86
CA VAL A 127 13.77 15.00 -23.18
C VAL A 127 14.28 16.43 -23.28
N HIS A 128 14.43 16.98 -24.49
CA HIS A 128 14.98 18.33 -24.65
C HIS A 128 14.05 19.39 -24.04
N ALA A 129 12.77 19.37 -24.42
CA ALA A 129 11.78 20.32 -23.95
C ALA A 129 11.70 20.45 -22.41
N PRO A 130 11.47 19.39 -21.61
CA PRO A 130 11.38 19.53 -20.15
C PRO A 130 12.69 20.03 -19.52
N VAL A 131 13.85 19.66 -20.07
CA VAL A 131 15.16 20.13 -19.57
C VAL A 131 15.37 21.61 -19.87
N TRP A 132 15.06 22.07 -21.09
CA TRP A 132 15.16 23.49 -21.46
C TRP A 132 14.15 24.36 -20.73
N LEU A 133 12.91 23.89 -20.57
CA LEU A 133 11.91 24.58 -19.77
C LEU A 133 12.36 24.71 -18.32
N ALA A 134 12.84 23.62 -17.71
CA ALA A 134 13.36 23.65 -16.34
C ALA A 134 14.56 24.62 -16.22
N LYS A 135 15.55 24.52 -17.11
CA LYS A 135 16.74 25.40 -17.17
C LYS A 135 16.37 26.88 -17.14
N HIS A 136 15.44 27.29 -18.00
CA HIS A 136 15.06 28.71 -18.13
C HIS A 136 14.08 29.16 -17.03
N ALA A 137 13.21 28.26 -16.55
CA ALA A 137 12.28 28.53 -15.45
C ALA A 137 12.96 28.61 -14.09
N TRP A 138 14.07 27.88 -13.88
CA TRP A 138 14.63 27.60 -12.55
C TRP A 138 14.88 28.85 -11.72
N LYS A 139 15.52 29.86 -12.32
CA LYS A 139 15.84 31.13 -11.64
C LYS A 139 14.60 31.86 -11.14
N TYR A 140 13.46 31.72 -11.81
CA TYR A 140 12.20 32.33 -11.39
C TYR A 140 11.46 31.49 -10.36
N LEU A 141 11.48 30.16 -10.52
CA LEU A 141 10.91 29.22 -9.55
C LEU A 141 11.55 29.40 -8.16
N LYS A 142 12.86 29.68 -8.08
CA LYS A 142 13.55 29.99 -6.80
C LYS A 142 12.97 31.20 -6.05
N HIS A 143 12.25 32.10 -6.72
CA HIS A 143 11.60 33.27 -6.11
C HIS A 143 10.12 33.03 -5.78
N SER A 144 9.55 31.88 -6.17
CA SER A 144 8.18 31.52 -5.81
C SER A 144 8.11 31.08 -4.35
N ALA A 145 7.01 31.41 -3.68
CA ALA A 145 6.71 30.88 -2.34
C ALA A 145 6.23 29.42 -2.35
N ALA A 146 5.85 28.87 -3.50
CA ALA A 146 5.42 27.49 -3.64
C ALA A 146 5.73 26.95 -5.06
N PRO A 147 7.01 26.81 -5.44
CA PRO A 147 7.39 26.40 -6.78
C PRO A 147 7.05 24.94 -7.05
N ARG A 148 6.43 24.66 -8.20
CA ARG A 148 6.00 23.32 -8.60
C ARG A 148 6.39 23.03 -10.04
N VAL A 149 6.96 21.85 -10.26
CA VAL A 149 7.17 21.28 -11.60
C VAL A 149 6.44 19.95 -11.67
N VAL A 150 5.59 19.78 -12.68
CA VAL A 150 4.88 18.53 -12.94
C VAL A 150 5.21 18.04 -14.34
N LEU A 151 5.82 16.86 -14.42
CA LEU A 151 6.18 16.17 -15.65
C LEU A 151 5.13 15.12 -16.01
N THR A 152 5.09 14.67 -17.27
CA THR A 152 4.06 13.72 -17.73
C THR A 152 4.68 12.44 -18.28
N THR A 153 4.68 11.38 -17.47
CA THR A 153 5.09 10.02 -17.86
C THR A 153 3.89 9.17 -18.33
N SER A 154 4.02 7.85 -18.42
CA SER A 154 2.99 6.95 -18.92
C SER A 154 3.13 5.54 -18.34
N ASP A 155 2.01 4.94 -17.94
CA ASP A 155 1.96 3.55 -17.46
C ASP A 155 2.47 2.55 -18.52
N ARG A 156 2.33 2.88 -19.81
CA ARG A 156 2.89 2.08 -20.93
C ARG A 156 4.42 2.06 -20.98
N ALA A 157 5.05 3.08 -20.39
CA ALA A 157 6.50 3.18 -20.30
C ALA A 157 7.01 2.56 -19.01
N MET A 158 6.28 2.75 -17.90
CA MET A 158 6.69 2.29 -16.57
C MET A 158 6.46 0.80 -16.32
N TYR A 159 5.42 0.19 -16.90
CA TYR A 159 5.05 -1.20 -16.62
C TYR A 159 5.09 -2.05 -17.88
N GLN A 160 5.92 -3.09 -17.86
CA GLN A 160 6.07 -4.04 -18.98
C GLN A 160 4.72 -4.61 -19.45
N ARG A 161 3.82 -4.97 -18.51
CA ARG A 161 2.47 -5.51 -18.82
C ARG A 161 1.56 -4.57 -19.62
N TYR A 162 1.84 -3.27 -19.66
CA TYR A 162 1.06 -2.28 -20.40
C TYR A 162 1.79 -1.77 -21.66
N SER A 163 3.03 -2.21 -21.87
CA SER A 163 3.81 -1.86 -23.05
C SER A 163 3.20 -2.47 -24.31
N GLN A 164 3.47 -1.85 -25.46
CA GLN A 164 3.01 -2.32 -26.77
C GLN A 164 4.16 -2.32 -27.77
N PRO A 165 4.15 -3.25 -28.75
CA PRO A 165 5.07 -3.20 -29.89
C PRO A 165 5.01 -1.84 -30.59
N GLY A 166 6.17 -1.34 -31.02
CA GLY A 166 6.28 -0.08 -31.75
C GLY A 166 6.41 1.19 -30.91
N LEU A 167 6.32 1.10 -29.57
CA LEU A 167 6.42 2.26 -28.67
C LEU A 167 7.82 2.53 -28.12
N VAL A 168 8.90 2.02 -28.73
CA VAL A 168 10.26 2.12 -28.15
C VAL A 168 10.66 3.57 -27.88
N ALA A 169 10.58 4.45 -28.89
CA ALA A 169 10.95 5.86 -28.74
C ALA A 169 10.02 6.61 -27.77
N TYR A 170 8.71 6.32 -27.81
CA TYR A 170 7.74 6.89 -26.88
C TYR A 170 8.03 6.48 -25.43
N SER A 171 8.22 5.18 -25.18
CA SER A 171 8.49 4.66 -23.83
C SER A 171 9.83 5.16 -23.30
N ALA A 172 10.86 5.27 -24.14
CA ALA A 172 12.12 5.91 -23.76
C ALA A 172 11.91 7.37 -23.34
N GLY A 173 11.18 8.16 -24.15
CA GLY A 173 10.85 9.54 -23.82
C GLY A 173 10.04 9.69 -22.54
N LYS A 174 9.03 8.83 -22.33
CA LYS A 174 8.19 8.87 -21.11
C LYS A 174 8.93 8.39 -19.86
N MET A 175 9.86 7.44 -19.97
CA MET A 175 10.74 7.09 -18.85
C MET A 175 11.79 8.15 -18.56
N ALA A 176 12.23 8.92 -19.56
CA ALA A 176 13.13 10.05 -19.33
C ALA A 176 12.52 11.10 -18.39
N GLN A 177 11.20 11.30 -18.43
CA GLN A 177 10.48 12.17 -17.49
C GLN A 177 10.70 11.76 -16.02
N VAL A 178 10.75 10.45 -15.74
CA VAL A 178 11.02 9.93 -14.39
C VAL A 178 12.46 10.22 -13.97
N GLY A 179 13.41 10.04 -14.89
CA GLY A 179 14.82 10.38 -14.64
C GLY A 179 15.03 11.87 -14.37
N ILE A 180 14.42 12.73 -15.20
CA ILE A 180 14.45 14.20 -15.03
C ILE A 180 13.80 14.60 -13.71
N MET A 181 12.65 14.02 -13.37
CA MET A 181 11.97 14.26 -12.09
C MET A 181 12.89 13.94 -10.91
N ASN A 182 13.51 12.75 -10.89
CA ASN A 182 14.40 12.34 -9.81
C ASN A 182 15.57 13.32 -9.64
N ALA A 183 16.25 13.69 -10.74
CA ALA A 183 17.37 14.62 -10.70
C ALA A 183 16.95 16.02 -10.21
N LEU A 184 15.91 16.60 -10.81
CA LEU A 184 15.45 17.94 -10.45
C LEU A 184 14.81 17.98 -9.04
N SER A 185 14.25 16.88 -8.55
CA SER A 185 13.74 16.80 -7.17
C SER A 185 14.85 16.98 -6.15
N MET A 186 16.06 16.48 -6.44
CA MET A 186 17.24 16.67 -5.61
C MET A 186 17.83 18.07 -5.76
N GLU A 187 17.96 18.58 -6.99
CA GLU A 187 18.44 19.95 -7.22
C GLU A 187 17.51 21.02 -6.63
N GLY A 188 16.20 20.73 -6.59
CA GLY A 188 15.17 21.64 -6.10
C GLY A 188 15.06 21.70 -4.58
N MET A 189 15.62 20.72 -3.86
CA MET A 189 15.39 20.52 -2.42
C MET A 189 15.80 21.73 -1.57
N GLU A 190 16.98 22.32 -1.83
CA GLU A 190 17.46 23.51 -1.11
C GLU A 190 16.58 24.74 -1.34
N HIS A 191 15.84 24.78 -2.45
CA HIS A 191 15.02 25.92 -2.86
C HIS A 191 13.52 25.67 -2.68
N GLY A 192 13.12 24.53 -2.11
CA GLY A 192 11.71 24.15 -1.95
C GLY A 192 10.97 23.90 -3.28
N ILE A 193 11.69 23.67 -4.38
CA ILE A 193 11.11 23.35 -5.69
C ILE A 193 10.74 21.86 -5.67
N LEU A 194 9.43 21.58 -5.66
CA LEU A 194 8.93 20.21 -5.69
C LEU A 194 8.69 19.79 -7.15
N VAL A 195 9.28 18.66 -7.53
CA VAL A 195 9.22 18.11 -8.87
C VAL A 195 8.61 16.72 -8.80
N ASN A 196 7.45 16.55 -9.43
CA ASN A 196 6.73 15.29 -9.46
C ASN A 196 6.34 14.95 -10.91
N ALA A 197 5.89 13.71 -11.12
CA ALA A 197 5.37 13.26 -12.40
C ALA A 197 3.93 12.77 -12.25
N ILE A 198 3.14 12.91 -13.30
CA ILE A 198 1.83 12.26 -13.43
C ILE A 198 1.91 11.20 -14.53
N SER A 199 1.28 10.06 -14.30
CA SER A 199 1.00 9.03 -15.30
C SER A 199 -0.51 8.99 -15.54
N PRO A 200 -1.01 9.80 -16.48
CA PRO A 200 -2.45 9.93 -16.71
C PRO A 200 -2.95 8.84 -17.66
N VAL A 201 -4.16 8.35 -17.42
CA VAL A 201 -4.93 7.59 -18.41
C VAL A 201 -6.19 8.37 -18.73
N ALA A 202 -6.20 8.97 -19.91
CA ALA A 202 -7.37 9.59 -20.49
C ALA A 202 -7.55 9.11 -21.93
N LYS A 203 -8.79 8.78 -22.32
CA LYS A 203 -9.18 8.57 -23.71
C LYS A 203 -9.12 9.92 -24.40
N THR A 204 -7.92 10.27 -24.84
CA THR A 204 -7.68 11.41 -25.70
C THR A 204 -7.60 10.92 -27.14
N ARG A 205 -7.52 11.85 -28.11
CA ARG A 205 -7.26 11.54 -29.53
C ARG A 205 -6.10 10.55 -29.74
N MET A 206 -5.12 10.59 -28.83
CA MET A 206 -3.97 9.68 -28.75
C MET A 206 -4.34 8.18 -28.70
N TRP A 207 -5.60 7.85 -28.40
CA TRP A 207 -6.16 6.50 -28.38
C TRP A 207 -7.11 6.20 -29.55
N GLY A 208 -7.11 7.02 -30.61
CA GLY A 208 -7.94 6.79 -31.81
C GLY A 208 -9.44 7.09 -31.64
N VAL A 209 -9.83 7.88 -30.64
CA VAL A 209 -11.24 8.18 -30.33
C VAL A 209 -11.70 9.48 -31.00
N THR A 210 -12.81 9.45 -31.73
CA THR A 210 -13.41 10.61 -32.42
C THR A 210 -14.60 11.23 -31.68
N GLN A 211 -15.16 10.56 -30.67
CA GLN A 211 -16.27 11.03 -29.83
C GLN A 211 -15.81 11.30 -28.39
N ALA A 212 -16.56 12.14 -27.65
CA ALA A 212 -16.30 12.36 -26.23
C ALA A 212 -16.43 11.03 -25.47
N PRO A 213 -15.42 10.60 -24.71
CA PRO A 213 -15.44 9.28 -24.12
C PRO A 213 -16.33 9.24 -22.87
N GLU A 214 -17.06 8.14 -22.68
CA GLU A 214 -17.87 7.91 -21.47
C GLU A 214 -16.99 7.68 -20.22
N GLU A 215 -15.76 7.20 -20.43
CA GLU A 215 -14.76 6.84 -19.42
C GLU A 215 -13.40 7.48 -19.74
N LEU A 216 -12.46 7.49 -18.79
CA LEU A 216 -11.11 8.04 -18.99
C LEU A 216 -11.14 9.50 -19.42
N LYS A 217 -11.97 10.29 -18.75
CA LYS A 217 -12.16 11.72 -19.02
C LYS A 217 -10.99 12.55 -18.45
N PRO A 218 -10.50 13.59 -19.14
CA PRO A 218 -9.47 14.49 -18.62
C PRO A 218 -9.79 15.09 -17.24
N GLU A 219 -11.06 15.38 -16.99
CA GLU A 219 -11.57 15.95 -15.74
C GLU A 219 -11.36 15.01 -14.56
N TRP A 220 -11.27 13.70 -14.80
CA TRP A 220 -11.04 12.68 -13.78
C TRP A 220 -9.57 12.48 -13.43
N VAL A 221 -8.66 13.00 -14.25
CA VAL A 221 -7.21 13.06 -13.97
C VAL A 221 -6.84 14.36 -13.27
N THR A 222 -7.54 15.45 -13.63
CA THR A 222 -7.24 16.83 -13.22
C THR A 222 -7.07 17.03 -11.70
N PRO A 223 -7.87 16.45 -10.79
CA PRO A 223 -7.68 16.63 -9.35
C PRO A 223 -6.29 16.19 -8.87
N GLY A 224 -5.76 15.08 -9.40
CA GLY A 224 -4.43 14.59 -9.05
C GLY A 224 -3.32 15.53 -9.52
N LEU A 225 -3.44 16.08 -10.73
CA LEU A 225 -2.49 17.08 -11.23
C LEU A 225 -2.54 18.37 -10.39
N LEU A 226 -3.73 18.86 -10.07
CA LEU A 226 -3.88 20.04 -9.22
C LEU A 226 -3.22 19.80 -7.85
N TYR A 227 -3.41 18.63 -7.22
CA TYR A 227 -2.72 18.31 -5.98
C TYR A 227 -1.20 18.47 -6.13
N LEU A 228 -0.58 17.83 -7.12
CA LEU A 228 0.87 17.92 -7.38
C LEU A 228 1.34 19.35 -7.66
N ALA A 229 0.51 20.17 -8.33
CA ALA A 229 0.82 21.55 -8.69
C ALA A 229 0.49 22.57 -7.57
N SER A 230 -0.04 22.12 -6.42
CA SER A 230 -0.47 23.01 -5.33
C SER A 230 0.52 23.05 -4.17
N SER A 231 0.35 24.05 -3.30
CA SER A 231 1.05 24.12 -2.00
C SER A 231 0.62 23.04 -1.00
N LEU A 232 -0.44 22.27 -1.30
CA LEU A 232 -0.90 21.15 -0.46
C LEU A 232 0.01 19.92 -0.62
N CYS A 233 0.56 19.70 -1.81
CA CYS A 233 1.58 18.68 -2.01
C CYS A 233 2.88 19.15 -1.36
N ARG A 234 3.39 18.32 -0.45
CA ARG A 234 4.68 18.50 0.26
C ARG A 234 5.74 17.51 -0.20
N ASP A 235 5.39 16.61 -1.10
CA ASP A 235 6.25 15.55 -1.60
C ASP A 235 6.94 15.96 -2.92
N THR A 236 8.13 15.41 -3.14
CA THR A 236 8.90 15.55 -4.39
C THR A 236 9.43 14.17 -4.78
N GLY A 237 9.65 13.93 -6.08
CA GLY A 237 10.13 12.64 -6.58
C GLY A 237 9.07 11.53 -6.61
N TYR A 238 7.78 11.87 -6.61
CA TYR A 238 6.69 10.91 -6.71
C TYR A 238 6.05 10.91 -8.10
N ILE A 239 5.59 9.72 -8.52
CA ILE A 239 4.78 9.53 -9.71
C ILE A 239 3.35 9.28 -9.27
N LEU A 240 2.41 10.14 -9.69
CA LEU A 240 0.98 9.93 -9.44
C LEU A 240 0.33 9.26 -10.65
N ARG A 241 -0.13 8.03 -10.49
CA ARG A 241 -0.98 7.36 -11.47
C ARG A 241 -2.40 7.89 -11.31
N ALA A 242 -3.04 8.29 -12.40
CA ALA A 242 -4.33 8.95 -12.37
C ALA A 242 -5.23 8.45 -13.50
N SER A 243 -6.37 7.85 -13.15
CA SER A 243 -7.32 7.28 -14.11
C SER A 243 -8.70 7.16 -13.48
N ASN A 244 -9.77 7.57 -14.17
CA ASN A 244 -11.15 7.42 -13.69
C ASN A 244 -11.42 7.93 -12.25
N GLY A 245 -10.78 9.03 -11.85
CA GLY A 245 -10.95 9.62 -10.52
C GLY A 245 -10.23 8.84 -9.42
N GLN A 246 -9.42 7.85 -9.80
CA GLN A 246 -8.60 7.04 -8.90
C GLN A 246 -7.15 7.47 -9.04
N PHE A 247 -6.47 7.49 -7.89
CA PHE A 247 -5.11 7.99 -7.77
C PHE A 247 -4.26 7.00 -7.00
N THR A 248 -3.04 6.73 -7.47
CA THR A 248 -2.06 5.92 -6.75
C THR A 248 -0.69 6.55 -6.91
N ALA A 249 -0.07 6.92 -5.80
CA ALA A 249 1.31 7.40 -5.80
C ALA A 249 2.28 6.20 -5.84
N THR A 250 3.36 6.32 -6.62
CA THR A 250 4.41 5.30 -6.74
C THR A 250 5.77 5.94 -6.95
N ARG A 251 6.83 5.19 -6.63
CA ARG A 251 8.24 5.50 -6.94
C ARG A 251 9.03 4.19 -7.02
N PHE A 252 10.25 4.23 -7.52
CA PHE A 252 11.17 3.11 -7.33
C PHE A 252 11.60 3.06 -5.86
N THR A 253 11.56 1.89 -5.26
CA THR A 253 11.92 1.65 -3.86
C THR A 253 13.06 0.64 -3.79
N GLU A 254 13.93 0.80 -2.81
CA GLU A 254 14.99 -0.15 -2.49
C GLU A 254 14.64 -0.97 -1.25
N ASN A 255 15.43 -2.00 -0.96
CA ASN A 255 15.29 -2.78 0.26
C ASN A 255 15.66 -1.93 1.48
N SER A 256 15.09 -2.26 2.64
CA SER A 256 15.53 -1.70 3.91
C SER A 256 17.00 -2.05 4.16
N GLY A 257 17.79 -1.09 4.64
CA GLY A 257 19.21 -1.31 4.97
C GLY A 257 20.20 -1.12 3.82
N VAL A 258 19.76 -0.67 2.63
CA VAL A 258 20.68 -0.31 1.55
C VAL A 258 21.67 0.77 1.99
N SER A 259 22.96 0.49 1.78
CA SER A 259 24.06 1.43 1.87
C SER A 259 24.68 1.60 0.48
N TYR A 260 23.96 2.28 -0.42
CA TYR A 260 24.39 2.49 -1.79
C TYR A 260 25.74 3.23 -1.88
N PRO A 261 26.66 2.84 -2.80
CA PRO A 261 26.57 1.72 -3.74
C PRO A 261 27.19 0.42 -3.21
N ARG A 262 27.53 0.34 -1.91
CA ARG A 262 28.37 -0.73 -1.34
C ARG A 262 27.58 -1.96 -0.93
N ASP A 263 26.39 -1.75 -0.37
CA ASP A 263 25.51 -2.83 0.07
C ASP A 263 24.09 -2.55 -0.42
N LEU A 264 23.57 -3.45 -1.25
CA LEU A 264 22.20 -3.39 -1.75
C LEU A 264 21.21 -4.13 -0.84
N ALA A 265 21.67 -4.54 0.35
CA ALA A 265 20.92 -5.31 1.35
C ALA A 265 20.20 -6.49 0.70
N ARG A 266 20.94 -7.28 -0.09
CA ARG A 266 20.35 -8.35 -0.91
C ARG A 266 21.29 -9.52 -1.17
N VAL A 267 20.74 -10.53 -1.86
CA VAL A 267 21.39 -11.79 -2.25
C VAL A 267 22.80 -11.56 -2.79
N GLN A 268 23.80 -12.00 -2.02
CA GLN A 268 25.18 -12.04 -2.47
C GLN A 268 25.37 -13.19 -3.47
N ALA A 269 26.25 -13.00 -4.45
CA ALA A 269 26.68 -14.05 -5.38
C ALA A 269 28.11 -13.77 -5.85
N GLY A 270 28.99 -14.76 -5.77
CA GLY A 270 30.40 -14.60 -6.14
C GLY A 270 30.68 -14.80 -7.64
N ASN A 271 29.73 -15.37 -8.39
CA ASN A 271 29.87 -15.67 -9.81
C ASN A 271 28.49 -15.80 -10.50
N PHE A 272 28.47 -15.87 -11.83
CA PHE A 272 27.23 -15.91 -12.61
C PHE A 272 26.40 -17.19 -12.42
N LYS A 273 27.03 -18.33 -12.05
CA LYS A 273 26.28 -19.58 -11.77
C LYS A 273 25.47 -19.43 -10.50
N GLU A 274 26.08 -18.88 -9.44
CA GLU A 274 25.37 -18.54 -8.20
C GLU A 274 24.24 -17.53 -8.45
N VAL A 275 24.44 -16.54 -9.33
CA VAL A 275 23.37 -15.63 -9.74
C VAL A 275 22.23 -16.40 -10.41
N ALA A 276 22.53 -17.31 -11.33
CA ALA A 276 21.52 -18.11 -12.02
C ALA A 276 20.75 -19.05 -11.06
N GLU A 277 21.46 -19.73 -10.16
CA GLU A 277 20.88 -20.58 -9.11
C GLU A 277 19.98 -19.78 -8.16
N ARG A 278 20.38 -18.54 -7.83
CA ARG A 278 19.65 -17.66 -6.91
C ARG A 278 18.69 -16.71 -7.62
N TRP A 279 18.48 -16.86 -8.93
CA TRP A 279 17.72 -15.92 -9.75
C TRP A 279 16.28 -15.72 -9.28
N SER A 280 15.63 -16.78 -8.80
CA SER A 280 14.28 -16.68 -8.21
C SER A 280 14.27 -15.73 -7.02
N ARG A 281 15.22 -15.84 -6.09
CA ARG A 281 15.37 -14.96 -4.92
C ARG A 281 15.79 -13.53 -5.28
N ILE A 282 16.60 -13.39 -6.34
CA ILE A 282 17.04 -12.08 -6.83
C ILE A 282 15.86 -11.28 -7.39
N LYS A 283 14.89 -11.93 -8.04
CA LYS A 283 13.71 -11.27 -8.65
C LYS A 283 12.51 -11.07 -7.72
N GLU A 284 12.51 -11.63 -6.52
CA GLU A 284 11.41 -11.47 -5.56
C GLU A 284 11.37 -10.04 -4.98
N CYS A 285 10.25 -9.33 -5.15
CA CYS A 285 9.97 -8.08 -4.43
C CYS A 285 9.39 -8.39 -3.04
N HIS A 286 9.84 -7.66 -2.00
CA HIS A 286 9.54 -7.91 -0.59
C HIS A 286 8.02 -8.15 -0.35
N TYR A 287 7.69 -9.40 -0.04
CA TYR A 287 6.40 -9.89 0.47
C TYR A 287 5.18 -9.63 -0.44
N VAL A 288 5.04 -10.41 -1.52
CA VAL A 288 3.77 -10.47 -2.27
C VAL A 288 2.82 -11.45 -1.58
N PRO A 289 1.69 -11.00 -1.00
CA PRO A 289 0.70 -11.92 -0.43
C PRO A 289 0.08 -12.76 -1.54
N VAL A 290 0.10 -14.07 -1.34
CA VAL A 290 -0.53 -15.05 -2.23
C VAL A 290 -1.76 -15.58 -1.53
N LYS A 291 -2.91 -15.53 -2.20
CA LYS A 291 -4.11 -16.21 -1.72
C LYS A 291 -3.89 -17.73 -1.78
N VAL A 292 -4.03 -18.40 -0.64
CA VAL A 292 -3.80 -19.85 -0.53
C VAL A 292 -5.09 -20.67 -0.47
N ALA A 293 -6.21 -20.07 -0.01
CA ALA A 293 -7.51 -20.73 -0.01
C ALA A 293 -8.66 -19.73 -0.07
N ASN A 294 -9.77 -20.13 -0.71
CA ASN A 294 -11.01 -19.36 -0.71
C ASN A 294 -11.87 -19.79 0.48
N THR A 295 -11.69 -19.15 1.63
CA THR A 295 -12.40 -19.47 2.87
C THR A 295 -13.65 -18.64 3.06
N ARG A 296 -13.66 -17.39 2.58
CA ARG A 296 -14.74 -16.41 2.79
C ARG A 296 -15.23 -16.33 4.23
N ALA A 297 -14.32 -16.51 5.19
CA ALA A 297 -14.63 -16.45 6.60
C ALA A 297 -15.23 -15.08 6.94
N ASP A 298 -16.26 -15.05 7.79
CA ASP A 298 -16.76 -13.78 8.27
C ASP A 298 -15.70 -13.14 9.16
N LEU A 299 -15.19 -13.86 10.16
CA LEU A 299 -14.07 -13.42 11.00
C LEU A 299 -13.04 -14.54 11.15
N GLY A 300 -12.20 -14.72 10.13
CA GLY A 300 -11.14 -15.72 10.15
C GLY A 300 -10.04 -15.34 11.14
N GLU A 301 -9.68 -16.21 12.08
CA GLU A 301 -8.78 -15.88 13.20
C GLU A 301 -7.92 -17.08 13.67
N SER A 302 -7.01 -16.79 14.61
CA SER A 302 -6.16 -17.75 15.34
C SER A 302 -5.61 -18.92 14.50
N PRO A 303 -4.87 -18.65 13.41
CA PRO A 303 -4.24 -19.69 12.64
C PRO A 303 -3.14 -20.40 13.45
N VAL A 304 -3.07 -21.73 13.35
CA VAL A 304 -2.02 -22.55 13.97
C VAL A 304 -1.58 -23.66 13.02
N TRP A 305 -0.27 -23.82 12.86
CA TRP A 305 0.33 -24.81 11.97
C TRP A 305 0.71 -26.09 12.71
N ASP A 306 0.18 -27.23 12.25
CA ASP A 306 0.59 -28.55 12.75
C ASP A 306 1.63 -29.17 11.82
N ALA A 307 2.90 -29.15 12.23
CA ALA A 307 3.99 -29.71 11.46
C ALA A 307 3.88 -31.24 11.27
N ARG A 308 3.11 -31.95 12.12
CA ARG A 308 2.91 -33.40 12.04
C ARG A 308 2.06 -33.79 10.84
N SER A 309 0.94 -33.09 10.64
CA SER A 309 0.02 -33.34 9.53
C SER A 309 0.28 -32.47 8.30
N GLY A 310 1.07 -31.41 8.44
CA GLY A 310 1.26 -30.41 7.39
C GLY A 310 0.00 -29.58 7.14
N ALA A 311 -0.89 -29.47 8.13
CA ALA A 311 -2.16 -28.76 8.02
C ALA A 311 -2.11 -27.45 8.82
N LEU A 312 -2.88 -26.46 8.34
CA LEU A 312 -3.15 -25.24 9.06
C LEU A 312 -4.58 -25.29 9.63
N TYR A 313 -4.74 -25.08 10.92
CA TYR A 313 -6.03 -24.92 11.56
C TYR A 313 -6.30 -23.44 11.84
N PHE A 314 -7.55 -23.01 11.75
CA PHE A 314 -7.96 -21.63 12.03
C PHE A 314 -9.45 -21.60 12.33
N VAL A 315 -9.94 -20.51 12.91
CA VAL A 315 -11.34 -20.37 13.31
C VAL A 315 -12.07 -19.37 12.42
N ASP A 316 -13.39 -19.47 12.36
CA ASP A 316 -14.27 -18.36 11.99
C ASP A 316 -15.09 -17.99 13.23
N ILE A 317 -14.77 -16.85 13.85
CA ILE A 317 -15.34 -16.47 15.15
C ILE A 317 -16.86 -16.31 15.03
N THR A 318 -17.34 -15.59 14.02
CA THR A 318 -18.76 -15.24 13.89
C THR A 318 -19.60 -16.47 13.57
N ASP A 319 -19.12 -17.33 12.67
CA ASP A 319 -19.83 -18.54 12.25
C ASP A 319 -19.62 -19.72 13.22
N GLY A 320 -18.80 -19.56 14.26
CA GLY A 320 -18.55 -20.59 15.27
C GLY A 320 -17.88 -21.83 14.69
N ARG A 321 -16.92 -21.67 13.77
CA ARG A 321 -16.30 -22.80 13.05
C ARG A 321 -14.84 -22.99 13.40
N ILE A 322 -14.42 -24.26 13.42
CA ILE A 322 -13.01 -24.66 13.34
C ILE A 322 -12.76 -25.26 11.96
N ASN A 323 -11.81 -24.70 11.24
CA ASN A 323 -11.47 -25.08 9.88
C ASN A 323 -10.04 -25.64 9.81
N ARG A 324 -9.79 -26.48 8.81
CA ARG A 324 -8.48 -27.04 8.49
C ARG A 324 -8.20 -26.84 7.01
N LEU A 325 -7.08 -26.20 6.68
CA LEU A 325 -6.45 -26.25 5.37
C LEU A 325 -5.54 -27.48 5.29
N ASN A 326 -5.90 -28.40 4.41
CA ASN A 326 -5.15 -29.63 4.15
C ASN A 326 -3.93 -29.37 3.25
N PRO A 327 -2.93 -30.27 3.24
CA PRO A 327 -1.74 -30.15 2.38
C PRO A 327 -2.02 -30.06 0.87
N ASP A 328 -3.17 -30.55 0.43
CA ASP A 328 -3.65 -30.47 -0.96
C ASP A 328 -4.27 -29.10 -1.31
N GLY A 329 -4.43 -28.22 -0.33
CA GLY A 329 -5.02 -26.88 -0.49
C GLY A 329 -6.53 -26.84 -0.27
N GLU A 330 -7.18 -27.96 0.06
CA GLU A 330 -8.61 -27.97 0.39
C GLU A 330 -8.87 -27.53 1.82
N VAL A 331 -9.97 -26.79 2.01
CA VAL A 331 -10.43 -26.37 3.34
C VAL A 331 -11.62 -27.21 3.76
N GLU A 332 -11.54 -27.79 4.95
CA GLU A 332 -12.64 -28.51 5.58
C GLU A 332 -13.04 -27.88 6.90
N SER A 333 -14.33 -27.89 7.23
CA SER A 333 -14.82 -27.59 8.58
C SER A 333 -14.81 -28.86 9.43
N LEU A 334 -14.15 -28.79 10.58
CA LEU A 334 -14.02 -29.90 11.53
C LEU A 334 -15.11 -29.89 12.59
N TYR A 335 -15.57 -28.71 12.96
CA TYR A 335 -16.51 -28.48 14.05
C TYR A 335 -17.24 -27.16 13.83
N GLU A 336 -18.53 -27.16 14.19
CA GLU A 336 -19.40 -25.99 14.17
C GLU A 336 -20.13 -25.88 15.51
N SER A 337 -20.27 -24.65 16.00
CA SER A 337 -20.95 -24.32 17.24
C SER A 337 -21.89 -23.13 17.04
N ALA A 338 -22.91 -23.04 17.89
CA ALA A 338 -23.72 -21.82 17.97
C ALA A 338 -23.02 -20.71 18.78
N ALA A 339 -21.98 -21.06 19.55
CA ALA A 339 -21.15 -20.13 20.29
C ALA A 339 -20.05 -19.53 19.39
N ARG A 340 -19.52 -18.36 19.78
CA ARG A 340 -18.38 -17.76 19.08
C ARG A 340 -17.11 -18.50 19.48
N ILE A 341 -16.29 -18.86 18.50
CA ILE A 341 -15.00 -19.53 18.72
C ILE A 341 -13.89 -18.52 18.49
N GLY A 342 -13.34 -17.95 19.56
CA GLY A 342 -12.36 -16.86 19.45
C GLY A 342 -10.95 -17.37 19.15
N ALA A 343 -10.48 -18.35 19.92
CA ALA A 343 -9.09 -18.77 19.93
C ALA A 343 -8.92 -20.28 19.78
N LEU A 344 -7.76 -20.69 19.27
CA LEU A 344 -7.42 -22.08 18.96
C LEU A 344 -5.93 -22.35 19.17
N ALA A 345 -5.58 -23.52 19.72
CA ALA A 345 -4.22 -24.02 19.76
C ALA A 345 -4.16 -25.55 19.61
N LEU A 346 -2.98 -26.05 19.22
CA LEU A 346 -2.70 -27.48 19.17
C LEU A 346 -2.48 -28.02 20.59
N THR A 347 -2.88 -29.27 20.81
CA THR A 347 -2.44 -30.07 21.96
C THR A 347 -1.22 -30.92 21.58
N ASP A 348 -0.47 -31.36 22.58
CA ASP A 348 0.64 -32.32 22.42
C ASP A 348 0.16 -33.70 21.97
N GLN A 349 -1.12 -34.05 22.19
CA GLN A 349 -1.77 -35.28 21.71
C GLN A 349 -2.34 -35.20 20.28
N GLY A 350 -2.25 -34.05 19.60
CA GLY A 350 -2.77 -33.89 18.23
C GLY A 350 -4.26 -33.52 18.13
N ASN A 351 -4.88 -33.22 19.27
CA ASN A 351 -6.18 -32.59 19.39
C ASN A 351 -6.06 -31.05 19.34
N LEU A 352 -7.19 -30.36 19.45
CA LEU A 352 -7.27 -28.90 19.51
C LEU A 352 -7.88 -28.44 20.84
N ILE A 353 -7.26 -27.46 21.49
CA ILE A 353 -7.91 -26.68 22.55
C ILE A 353 -8.40 -25.37 21.95
N PHE A 354 -9.62 -24.96 22.29
CA PHE A 354 -10.26 -23.78 21.70
C PHE A 354 -11.21 -23.12 22.68
N THR A 355 -11.65 -21.90 22.36
CA THR A 355 -12.64 -21.18 23.18
C THR A 355 -14.04 -21.31 22.59
N GLU A 356 -15.05 -21.34 23.45
CA GLU A 356 -16.45 -21.14 23.09
C GLU A 356 -17.05 -20.11 24.04
N ASP A 357 -17.40 -18.93 23.50
CA ASP A 357 -17.76 -17.75 24.29
C ASP A 357 -16.76 -17.53 25.45
N SER A 358 -17.20 -17.63 26.71
CA SER A 358 -16.35 -17.47 27.90
C SER A 358 -15.91 -18.80 28.51
N SER A 359 -15.85 -19.88 27.73
CA SER A 359 -15.38 -21.20 28.15
C SER A 359 -14.26 -21.72 27.23
N VAL A 360 -13.57 -22.78 27.66
CA VAL A 360 -12.53 -23.48 26.89
C VAL A 360 -12.91 -24.95 26.74
N ALA A 361 -12.59 -25.54 25.60
CA ALA A 361 -12.95 -26.90 25.26
C ALA A 361 -11.81 -27.62 24.53
N ILE A 362 -11.82 -28.96 24.58
CA ILE A 362 -10.89 -29.82 23.83
C ILE A 362 -11.65 -30.60 22.76
N LEU A 363 -11.32 -30.34 21.50
CA LEU A 363 -11.81 -31.06 20.32
C LEU A 363 -10.85 -32.21 19.97
N ASP A 364 -11.37 -33.43 20.02
CA ASP A 364 -10.73 -34.57 19.36
C ASP A 364 -10.86 -34.44 17.86
N VAL A 365 -9.74 -34.21 17.18
CA VAL A 365 -9.68 -33.98 15.74
C VAL A 365 -10.10 -35.22 14.95
N ASN A 366 -9.77 -36.42 15.42
CA ASN A 366 -10.08 -37.67 14.75
C ASN A 366 -11.55 -38.04 14.90
N ALA A 367 -12.08 -37.92 16.12
CA ALA A 367 -13.49 -38.21 16.39
C ALA A 367 -14.43 -37.08 15.97
N ARG A 368 -13.89 -35.87 15.72
CA ARG A 368 -14.63 -34.61 15.49
C ARG A 368 -15.65 -34.35 16.59
N LYS A 369 -15.23 -34.56 17.84
CA LYS A 369 -16.08 -34.44 19.03
C LYS A 369 -15.36 -33.69 20.13
N VAL A 370 -16.08 -32.79 20.77
CA VAL A 370 -15.61 -32.15 21.99
C VAL A 370 -15.64 -33.17 23.13
N ARG A 371 -14.51 -33.32 23.83
CA ARG A 371 -14.33 -34.29 24.92
C ARG A 371 -14.49 -33.66 26.30
N GLN A 372 -14.15 -32.39 26.44
CA GLN A 372 -14.11 -31.69 27.72
C GLN A 372 -14.42 -30.21 27.55
N TYR A 373 -15.06 -29.62 28.57
CA TYR A 373 -15.35 -28.20 28.70
C TYR A 373 -14.88 -27.69 30.06
N SER A 374 -14.40 -26.46 30.11
CA SER A 374 -14.28 -25.68 31.33
C SER A 374 -15.67 -25.19 31.78
N VAL A 375 -15.75 -24.72 33.02
CA VAL A 375 -16.87 -23.85 33.42
C VAL A 375 -16.69 -22.49 32.72
N PRO A 376 -17.77 -21.81 32.29
CA PRO A 376 -17.67 -20.44 31.81
C PRO A 376 -17.08 -19.53 32.88
N VAL A 377 -16.02 -18.79 32.54
CA VAL A 377 -15.32 -17.89 33.47
C VAL A 377 -16.14 -16.63 33.80
N HIS A 378 -17.18 -16.36 33.03
CA HIS A 378 -18.03 -15.19 33.19
C HIS A 378 -19.50 -15.50 32.89
N PRO A 379 -20.47 -14.98 33.68
CA PRO A 379 -21.88 -15.33 33.52
C PRO A 379 -22.62 -14.53 32.43
N ARG A 380 -22.08 -13.40 31.99
CA ARG A 380 -22.70 -12.56 30.96
C ARG A 380 -22.31 -13.04 29.56
N SER A 381 -23.31 -13.34 28.73
CA SER A 381 -23.13 -13.78 27.34
C SER A 381 -22.51 -12.74 26.39
N THR A 382 -22.40 -11.47 26.82
CA THR A 382 -21.66 -10.45 26.07
C THR A 382 -20.15 -10.63 26.15
N TYR A 383 -19.67 -11.43 27.12
CA TYR A 383 -18.25 -11.74 27.24
C TYR A 383 -17.91 -12.97 26.40
N ARG A 384 -16.78 -12.88 25.71
CA ARG A 384 -16.17 -14.01 25.03
C ARG A 384 -14.67 -13.88 25.04
N PHE A 385 -13.99 -15.00 24.91
CA PHE A 385 -12.59 -15.03 24.55
C PHE A 385 -12.41 -14.57 23.10
N ASN A 386 -11.30 -13.88 22.84
CA ASN A 386 -11.02 -13.27 21.54
C ASN A 386 -9.84 -13.93 20.85
N ASP A 387 -8.61 -13.78 21.34
CA ASP A 387 -7.43 -14.47 20.79
C ASP A 387 -6.68 -15.22 21.91
N GLY A 388 -5.83 -16.17 21.54
CA GLY A 388 -5.16 -17.04 22.50
C GLY A 388 -4.08 -17.93 21.90
N ALA A 389 -3.16 -18.35 22.76
CA ALA A 389 -2.07 -19.26 22.41
C ALA A 389 -1.56 -19.97 23.68
N CYS A 390 -0.80 -21.05 23.48
CA CYS A 390 -0.22 -21.78 24.60
C CYS A 390 1.10 -21.15 25.07
N ASP A 391 1.31 -21.20 26.38
CA ASP A 391 2.56 -20.79 27.02
C ASP A 391 3.63 -21.91 26.93
N PRO A 392 4.89 -21.63 27.31
CA PRO A 392 5.98 -22.59 27.22
C PRO A 392 5.86 -23.79 28.17
N GLN A 393 4.95 -23.75 29.13
CA GLN A 393 4.66 -24.86 30.05
C GLN A 393 3.49 -25.73 29.55
N GLY A 394 2.88 -25.36 28.42
CA GLY A 394 1.77 -26.08 27.81
C GLY A 394 0.41 -25.72 28.41
N ARG A 395 0.26 -24.51 28.96
CA ARG A 395 -1.03 -23.97 29.43
C ARG A 395 -1.63 -23.08 28.36
N PHE A 396 -2.94 -23.06 28.24
CA PHE A 396 -3.62 -22.24 27.25
C PHE A 396 -3.93 -20.86 27.82
N VAL A 397 -3.55 -19.79 27.13
CA VAL A 397 -3.82 -18.42 27.55
C VAL A 397 -4.70 -17.74 26.52
N SER A 398 -5.79 -17.10 26.95
CA SER A 398 -6.68 -16.37 26.06
C SER A 398 -7.21 -15.09 26.69
N GLY A 399 -7.41 -14.08 25.86
CA GLY A 399 -7.91 -12.78 26.27
C GLY A 399 -9.44 -12.71 26.21
N LEU A 400 -10.06 -12.42 27.35
CA LEU A 400 -11.50 -12.20 27.48
C LEU A 400 -11.85 -10.74 27.17
N MET A 401 -12.87 -10.51 26.35
CA MET A 401 -13.42 -9.18 26.04
C MET A 401 -14.93 -9.12 26.33
N ASP A 402 -15.46 -7.91 26.50
CA ASP A 402 -16.91 -7.63 26.50
C ASP A 402 -17.28 -7.01 25.13
N GLU A 403 -18.24 -7.59 24.42
CA GLU A 403 -18.76 -7.02 23.17
C GLU A 403 -19.70 -5.84 23.39
N ALA A 404 -20.18 -5.65 24.62
CA ALA A 404 -20.96 -4.46 24.96
C ALA A 404 -20.07 -3.20 24.95
N PRO A 405 -20.64 -1.99 24.79
CA PRO A 405 -19.90 -0.74 24.95
C PRO A 405 -19.52 -0.57 26.42
N SER A 406 -18.37 -1.11 26.82
CA SER A 406 -17.83 -0.93 28.17
C SER A 406 -16.31 -0.81 28.11
N GLY A 407 -15.72 -0.26 29.18
CA GLY A 407 -14.33 0.20 29.22
C GLY A 407 -13.29 -0.92 29.24
N LYS A 408 -12.27 -0.77 30.08
CA LYS A 408 -11.16 -1.72 30.20
C LYS A 408 -11.53 -2.91 31.11
N THR A 409 -12.51 -3.72 30.73
CA THR A 409 -13.02 -4.85 31.53
C THR A 409 -12.50 -6.21 31.09
N GLY A 410 -11.68 -6.26 30.05
CA GLY A 410 -11.05 -7.47 29.55
C GLY A 410 -9.84 -7.89 30.38
N ALA A 411 -9.49 -9.17 30.26
CA ALA A 411 -8.41 -9.79 31.02
C ALA A 411 -7.80 -10.99 30.26
N LEU A 412 -6.55 -11.31 30.54
CA LEU A 412 -5.90 -12.54 30.09
C LEU A 412 -6.14 -13.64 31.14
N PHE A 413 -6.73 -14.75 30.68
CA PHE A 413 -6.91 -15.95 31.48
C PHE A 413 -5.94 -17.03 31.02
N ARG A 414 -5.48 -17.83 31.97
CA ARG A 414 -4.68 -19.03 31.75
C ARG A 414 -5.44 -20.26 32.23
N PHE A 415 -5.41 -21.33 31.44
CA PHE A 415 -6.03 -22.62 31.69
C PHE A 415 -4.97 -23.71 31.83
N ASP A 416 -5.04 -24.50 32.90
CA ASP A 416 -4.21 -25.70 33.09
C ASP A 416 -4.79 -26.94 32.40
N ALA A 417 -4.16 -28.10 32.61
CA ALA A 417 -4.56 -29.38 32.00
C ALA A 417 -5.98 -29.80 32.42
N GLU A 418 -6.41 -29.42 33.62
CA GLU A 418 -7.76 -29.64 34.13
C GLU A 418 -8.79 -28.63 33.61
N LEU A 419 -8.36 -27.68 32.77
CA LEU A 419 -9.13 -26.52 32.28
C LEU A 419 -9.60 -25.59 33.41
N SER A 420 -8.84 -25.53 34.50
CA SER A 420 -9.06 -24.55 35.57
C SER A 420 -8.50 -23.20 35.18
N ASP A 421 -9.29 -22.14 35.33
CA ASP A 421 -8.92 -20.80 34.89
C ASP A 421 -8.21 -19.98 35.99
N GLN A 422 -7.30 -19.10 35.57
CA GLN A 422 -6.67 -18.10 36.41
C GLN A 422 -6.46 -16.80 35.63
N VAL A 423 -6.87 -15.66 36.19
CA VAL A 423 -6.53 -14.34 35.64
C VAL A 423 -5.05 -14.05 35.87
N ILE A 424 -4.33 -13.69 34.81
CA ILE A 424 -2.89 -13.35 34.86
C ILE A 424 -2.60 -11.87 34.54
N HIS A 425 -3.55 -11.18 33.90
CA HIS A 425 -3.51 -9.75 33.63
C HIS A 425 -4.93 -9.22 33.38
N ASP A 426 -5.24 -8.00 33.80
CA ASP A 426 -6.56 -7.38 33.64
C ASP A 426 -6.45 -5.93 33.15
N GLY A 427 -7.59 -5.26 32.98
CA GLY A 427 -7.62 -3.86 32.57
C GLY A 427 -7.37 -3.65 31.08
N MET A 428 -7.69 -4.65 30.25
CA MET A 428 -7.60 -4.57 28.79
C MET A 428 -8.94 -4.18 28.18
N ALA A 429 -8.92 -3.51 27.01
CA ALA A 429 -10.15 -3.16 26.28
C ALA A 429 -10.49 -4.22 25.22
N LEU A 430 -9.53 -4.58 24.36
CA LEU A 430 -9.71 -5.62 23.35
C LEU A 430 -8.45 -6.47 23.26
N PRO A 431 -8.30 -7.50 24.13
CA PRO A 431 -7.20 -8.44 24.07
C PRO A 431 -7.15 -9.17 22.73
N ASN A 432 -5.99 -9.15 22.11
CA ASN A 432 -5.70 -9.85 20.87
C ASN A 432 -4.27 -10.40 20.90
N GLY A 433 -3.87 -11.13 19.86
CA GLY A 433 -2.51 -11.54 19.52
C GLY A 433 -1.60 -11.83 20.70
N LEU A 434 -1.37 -13.12 21.02
CA LEU A 434 -0.41 -13.52 22.05
C LEU A 434 0.76 -14.29 21.44
N ALA A 435 1.99 -14.02 21.88
CA ALA A 435 3.17 -14.78 21.47
C ALA A 435 4.26 -14.81 22.56
N TRP A 436 5.03 -15.90 22.63
CA TRP A 436 6.18 -16.03 23.51
C TRP A 436 7.48 -16.03 22.72
N SER A 437 8.52 -15.44 23.30
CA SER A 437 9.89 -15.57 22.80
C SER A 437 10.31 -17.05 22.75
N GLU A 438 11.27 -17.37 21.89
CA GLU A 438 11.74 -18.76 21.70
C GLU A 438 12.24 -19.40 23.01
N ASP A 439 12.83 -18.60 23.91
CA ASP A 439 13.28 -19.05 25.22
C ASP A 439 12.16 -19.13 26.27
N GLY A 440 10.93 -18.74 25.91
CA GLY A 440 9.74 -18.75 26.74
C GLY A 440 9.70 -17.69 27.85
N LYS A 441 10.67 -16.77 27.91
CA LYS A 441 10.79 -15.82 29.03
C LYS A 441 10.06 -14.52 28.83
N SER A 442 9.71 -14.16 27.61
CA SER A 442 8.96 -12.94 27.30
C SER A 442 7.64 -13.30 26.66
N VAL A 443 6.56 -12.65 27.10
CA VAL A 443 5.27 -12.69 26.42
C VAL A 443 4.99 -11.33 25.78
N PHE A 444 4.40 -11.37 24.61
CA PHE A 444 3.88 -10.23 23.88
C PHE A 444 2.37 -10.37 23.73
N PHE A 445 1.64 -9.29 23.93
CA PHE A 445 0.20 -9.28 23.75
C PHE A 445 -0.34 -7.94 23.27
N VAL A 446 -1.48 -7.96 22.58
CA VAL A 446 -2.07 -6.78 21.94
C VAL A 446 -3.31 -6.31 22.69
N ASP A 447 -3.44 -4.98 22.85
CA ASP A 447 -4.73 -4.33 23.06
C ASP A 447 -5.07 -3.48 21.83
N SER A 448 -6.00 -3.97 21.01
CA SER A 448 -6.32 -3.38 19.71
C SER A 448 -6.96 -2.00 19.83
N VAL A 449 -7.72 -1.74 20.91
CA VAL A 449 -8.35 -0.43 21.13
C VAL A 449 -7.30 0.58 21.58
N ALA A 450 -6.33 0.15 22.39
CA ALA A 450 -5.21 0.99 22.78
C ALA A 450 -4.18 1.20 21.65
N ARG A 451 -4.24 0.40 20.57
CA ARG A 451 -3.22 0.30 19.51
C ARG A 451 -1.83 0.05 20.07
N ALA A 452 -1.78 -0.76 21.11
CA ALA A 452 -0.57 -1.01 21.88
C ALA A 452 -0.23 -2.49 21.86
N ILE A 453 1.06 -2.75 21.68
CA ILE A 453 1.68 -4.06 21.86
C ILE A 453 2.45 -3.97 23.16
N TYR A 454 2.16 -4.87 24.09
CA TYR A 454 2.81 -4.94 25.38
C TYR A 454 3.79 -6.11 25.44
N ARG A 455 4.78 -5.99 26.33
CA ARG A 455 5.72 -7.05 26.68
C ARG A 455 5.87 -7.16 28.18
N ALA A 456 5.94 -8.39 28.69
CA ALA A 456 6.29 -8.69 30.08
C ALA A 456 7.21 -9.90 30.15
N GLU A 457 7.96 -10.05 31.24
CA GLU A 457 8.61 -11.32 31.56
C GLU A 457 7.53 -12.33 31.99
N TYR A 458 7.64 -13.55 31.50
CA TYR A 458 6.73 -14.66 31.77
C TYR A 458 7.41 -15.68 32.69
N LEU A 459 6.91 -15.79 33.92
CA LEU A 459 7.49 -16.67 34.93
C LEU A 459 7.05 -18.12 34.72
N PRO A 460 7.86 -19.13 35.12
CA PRO A 460 7.50 -20.55 34.97
C PRO A 460 6.15 -20.92 35.61
N GLU A 461 5.78 -20.25 36.71
CA GLU A 461 4.48 -20.47 37.36
C GLU A 461 3.31 -19.86 36.58
N GLY A 462 3.55 -19.21 35.44
CA GLY A 462 2.53 -18.65 34.54
C GLY A 462 1.94 -17.36 35.04
N ARG A 463 2.81 -16.47 35.54
CA ARG A 463 2.48 -15.11 35.97
C ARG A 463 3.35 -14.13 35.19
N LEU A 464 2.81 -12.93 34.98
CA LEU A 464 3.53 -11.82 34.36
C LEU A 464 4.27 -11.00 35.42
N THR A 465 5.44 -10.47 35.08
CA THR A 465 6.06 -9.37 35.84
C THR A 465 5.46 -8.03 35.41
N GLU A 466 6.22 -6.93 35.49
CA GLU A 466 5.77 -5.62 35.05
C GLU A 466 5.48 -5.61 33.54
N VAL A 467 4.27 -5.19 33.17
CA VAL A 467 3.84 -5.04 31.78
C VAL A 467 4.34 -3.70 31.25
N THR A 468 5.10 -3.72 30.16
CA THR A 468 5.66 -2.53 29.52
C THR A 468 5.17 -2.39 28.09
N LEU A 469 5.06 -1.16 27.60
CA LEU A 469 4.79 -0.90 26.18
C LEU A 469 5.99 -1.37 25.35
N PHE A 470 5.74 -2.23 24.39
CA PHE A 470 6.73 -2.67 23.40
C PHE A 470 6.69 -1.78 22.16
N ALA A 471 5.51 -1.55 21.60
CA ALA A 471 5.31 -0.66 20.46
C ALA A 471 3.87 -0.12 20.42
N GLU A 472 3.70 1.09 19.89
CA GLU A 472 2.39 1.62 19.49
C GLU A 472 2.28 1.52 17.96
N THR A 473 1.11 1.14 17.45
CA THR A 473 0.90 1.03 16.00
C THR A 473 0.28 2.32 15.42
N PRO A 474 0.63 2.70 14.17
CA PRO A 474 0.15 3.95 13.58
C PRO A 474 -1.37 3.98 13.43
N ALA A 475 -1.97 5.11 13.78
CA ALA A 475 -3.43 5.32 13.79
C ALA A 475 -4.07 5.13 12.41
N GLU A 476 -3.37 5.58 11.38
CA GLU A 476 -3.77 5.58 9.97
C GLU A 476 -3.69 4.18 9.34
N LEU A 477 -3.04 3.23 10.01
CA LEU A 477 -2.90 1.85 9.56
C LEU A 477 -3.83 0.90 10.32
N GLY A 478 -4.96 1.38 10.85
CA GLY A 478 -5.94 0.51 11.50
C GLY A 478 -5.60 0.17 12.96
N ARG A 479 -5.92 -1.06 13.38
CA ARG A 479 -5.69 -1.55 14.74
C ARG A 479 -4.84 -2.81 14.72
N PRO A 480 -3.88 -2.97 15.65
CA PRO A 480 -3.10 -4.19 15.76
C PRO A 480 -4.00 -5.33 16.20
N ASP A 481 -3.76 -6.51 15.68
CA ASP A 481 -4.60 -7.68 15.90
C ASP A 481 -3.72 -8.91 16.22
N GLY A 482 -3.89 -10.05 15.57
CA GLY A 482 -3.05 -11.22 15.77
C GLY A 482 -1.57 -11.03 15.41
N ILE A 483 -0.69 -11.69 16.17
CA ILE A 483 0.78 -11.53 16.09
C ILE A 483 1.53 -12.84 15.98
N ALA A 484 2.73 -12.82 15.38
CA ALA A 484 3.65 -13.96 15.34
C ALA A 484 5.12 -13.53 15.48
N LEU A 485 5.96 -14.34 16.13
CA LEU A 485 7.39 -14.06 16.27
C LEU A 485 8.23 -14.83 15.24
N ASP A 486 9.22 -14.15 14.70
CA ASP A 486 10.29 -14.74 13.91
C ASP A 486 11.52 -15.10 14.77
N ARG A 487 12.43 -15.89 14.19
CA ARG A 487 13.62 -16.41 14.88
C ARG A 487 14.65 -15.34 15.30
N GLU A 488 14.53 -14.11 14.82
CA GLU A 488 15.39 -13.01 15.26
C GLU A 488 14.74 -12.17 16.38
N GLY A 489 13.55 -12.57 16.84
CA GLY A 489 12.75 -11.83 17.80
C GLY A 489 11.97 -10.68 17.16
N GLY A 490 11.81 -10.69 15.83
CA GLY A 490 10.93 -9.76 15.12
C GLY A 490 9.48 -10.16 15.27
N LEU A 491 8.62 -9.18 15.58
CA LEU A 491 7.20 -9.38 15.82
C LEU A 491 6.37 -8.91 14.62
N TRP A 492 5.70 -9.87 13.98
CA TRP A 492 4.74 -9.63 12.90
C TRP A 492 3.35 -9.37 13.49
N VAL A 493 2.65 -8.38 12.96
CA VAL A 493 1.40 -7.86 13.52
C VAL A 493 0.42 -7.57 12.39
N CYS A 494 -0.72 -8.23 12.39
CA CYS A 494 -1.82 -7.91 11.47
C CYS A 494 -2.47 -6.59 11.84
N GLN A 495 -2.89 -5.81 10.84
CA GLN A 495 -3.58 -4.55 11.05
C GLN A 495 -5.01 -4.59 10.52
N PHE A 496 -5.98 -4.75 11.42
CA PHE A 496 -7.39 -4.74 11.10
C PHE A 496 -7.83 -3.36 10.60
N ASN A 497 -8.49 -3.30 9.44
CA ASN A 497 -8.78 -2.08 8.66
C ASN A 497 -7.54 -1.31 8.16
N GLY A 498 -6.34 -1.88 8.29
CA GLY A 498 -5.08 -1.27 7.85
C GLY A 498 -4.62 -1.68 6.46
N SER A 499 -5.21 -2.73 5.88
CA SER A 499 -4.72 -3.37 4.64
C SER A 499 -3.23 -3.74 4.69
N CYS A 500 -2.68 -4.10 5.85
CA CYS A 500 -1.27 -4.44 5.95
C CYS A 500 -0.92 -5.37 7.13
N LEU A 501 0.29 -5.91 7.08
CA LEU A 501 1.02 -6.40 8.25
C LEU A 501 2.18 -5.44 8.54
N LEU A 502 2.52 -5.30 9.82
CA LEU A 502 3.72 -4.60 10.29
C LEU A 502 4.70 -5.60 10.90
N ARG A 503 6.00 -5.35 10.77
CA ARG A 503 7.04 -6.07 11.51
C ARG A 503 7.82 -5.11 12.39
N TYR A 504 7.93 -5.42 13.67
CA TYR A 504 8.77 -4.72 14.62
C TYR A 504 10.01 -5.56 14.95
N ASP A 505 11.19 -4.95 15.05
CA ASP A 505 12.38 -5.64 15.56
C ASP A 505 12.23 -5.96 17.07
N ARG A 506 13.18 -6.72 17.63
CA ARG A 506 13.20 -7.08 19.06
C ARG A 506 13.22 -5.89 20.04
N HIS A 507 13.47 -4.68 19.55
CA HIS A 507 13.50 -3.44 20.32
C HIS A 507 12.21 -2.62 20.18
N GLY A 508 11.26 -3.06 19.35
CA GLY A 508 9.99 -2.37 19.12
C GLY A 508 10.05 -1.33 18.01
N HIS A 509 11.08 -1.34 17.16
CA HIS A 509 11.15 -0.45 15.99
C HIS A 509 10.50 -1.08 14.77
N LEU A 510 9.65 -0.33 14.08
CA LEU A 510 9.02 -0.77 12.83
C LEU A 510 10.10 -0.94 11.74
N THR A 511 10.23 -2.15 11.20
CA THR A 511 11.22 -2.47 10.14
C THR A 511 10.59 -2.72 8.78
N ASP A 512 9.39 -3.31 8.76
CA ASP A 512 8.74 -3.71 7.51
C ASP A 512 7.23 -3.45 7.55
N GLN A 513 6.67 -3.20 6.36
CA GLN A 513 5.24 -3.13 6.13
C GLN A 513 4.90 -3.95 4.88
N VAL A 514 3.98 -4.90 5.02
CA VAL A 514 3.47 -5.72 3.92
C VAL A 514 2.07 -5.25 3.56
N VAL A 515 1.89 -4.78 2.33
CA VAL A 515 0.55 -4.37 1.85
C VAL A 515 -0.26 -5.62 1.49
N MET A 516 -1.46 -5.71 2.04
CA MET A 516 -2.41 -6.78 1.80
C MET A 516 -3.45 -6.36 0.74
N PRO A 517 -3.90 -7.28 -0.13
CA PRO A 517 -4.93 -6.99 -1.14
C PRO A 517 -6.35 -6.93 -0.56
N VAL A 518 -6.49 -7.03 0.76
CA VAL A 518 -7.75 -6.97 1.51
C VAL A 518 -7.59 -6.06 2.72
N THR A 519 -8.69 -5.51 3.21
CA THR A 519 -8.67 -4.45 4.24
C THR A 519 -8.49 -4.94 5.66
N ARG A 520 -8.86 -6.20 5.94
CA ARG A 520 -8.92 -6.76 7.30
C ARG A 520 -8.10 -8.04 7.42
N PRO A 521 -6.75 -7.98 7.33
CA PRO A 521 -5.91 -9.01 7.95
C PRO A 521 -6.18 -9.03 9.44
N THR A 522 -6.35 -10.23 10.00
CA THR A 522 -6.84 -10.44 11.37
C THR A 522 -5.78 -11.10 12.24
N SER A 523 -5.24 -12.25 11.83
CA SER A 523 -4.17 -12.92 12.57
C SER A 523 -3.20 -13.67 11.67
N CYS A 524 -2.03 -13.99 12.20
CA CYS A 524 -0.97 -14.68 11.47
C CYS A 524 -0.23 -15.73 12.30
N CYS A 525 0.30 -16.74 11.62
CA CYS A 525 1.21 -17.70 12.22
C CYS A 525 2.22 -18.21 11.20
N PHE A 526 3.37 -18.63 11.69
CA PHE A 526 4.35 -19.31 10.86
C PHE A 526 4.01 -20.80 10.70
N GLY A 527 4.32 -21.32 9.53
CA GLY A 527 4.11 -22.70 9.14
C GLY A 527 4.88 -23.07 7.88
N GLY A 528 4.49 -24.18 7.27
CA GLY A 528 5.21 -24.80 6.16
C GLY A 528 6.54 -25.43 6.60
N GLU A 529 7.24 -26.01 5.63
CA GLU A 529 8.56 -26.61 5.87
C GLU A 529 9.54 -25.55 6.42
N GLY A 530 10.20 -25.89 7.54
CA GLY A 530 11.15 -24.99 8.19
C GLY A 530 10.53 -23.70 8.77
N MET A 531 9.21 -23.61 8.95
CA MET A 531 8.49 -22.40 9.41
C MET A 531 8.77 -21.17 8.52
N THR A 532 8.92 -21.38 7.23
CA THR A 532 9.31 -20.32 6.27
C THR A 532 8.12 -19.62 5.60
N THR A 533 6.89 -20.02 5.93
CA THR A 533 5.67 -19.43 5.40
C THR A 533 4.91 -18.75 6.54
N LEU A 534 4.54 -17.49 6.38
CA LEU A 534 3.64 -16.79 7.30
C LEU A 534 2.23 -16.83 6.71
N TYR A 535 1.34 -17.62 7.32
CA TYR A 535 -0.07 -17.68 6.97
C TYR A 535 -0.84 -16.55 7.64
N ILE A 536 -1.84 -16.01 6.95
CA ILE A 536 -2.55 -14.81 7.31
C ILE A 536 -4.04 -15.03 7.09
N THR A 537 -4.79 -14.98 8.19
CA THR A 537 -6.24 -14.97 8.18
C THR A 537 -6.77 -13.56 7.90
N THR A 538 -7.98 -13.47 7.35
CA THR A 538 -8.61 -12.20 7.03
C THR A 538 -10.12 -12.27 7.29
N ALA A 539 -10.80 -11.12 7.28
CA ALA A 539 -12.22 -11.02 7.64
C ALA A 539 -13.08 -10.25 6.63
N ARG A 540 -14.36 -10.64 6.60
CA ARG A 540 -15.50 -9.91 6.01
C ARG A 540 -16.34 -9.18 7.06
N PHE A 541 -16.11 -9.50 8.34
CA PHE A 541 -16.89 -9.05 9.49
C PHE A 541 -17.09 -7.54 9.46
N GLY A 542 -18.34 -7.10 9.36
CA GLY A 542 -18.73 -5.69 9.33
C GLY A 542 -18.50 -5.00 7.98
N MET A 543 -18.25 -5.73 6.88
CA MET A 543 -18.16 -5.15 5.53
C MET A 543 -19.56 -5.01 4.94
N ASN A 544 -19.83 -3.87 4.31
CA ASN A 544 -21.06 -3.67 3.55
C ASN A 544 -20.95 -4.24 2.13
N ALA A 545 -22.09 -4.30 1.42
CA ALA A 545 -22.16 -4.87 0.07
C ALA A 545 -21.27 -4.15 -0.97
N VAL A 546 -20.94 -2.87 -0.79
CA VAL A 546 -20.04 -2.13 -1.68
C VAL A 546 -18.59 -2.57 -1.43
N GLU A 547 -18.19 -2.62 -0.17
CA GLU A 547 -16.84 -3.05 0.23
C GLU A 547 -16.57 -4.49 -0.22
N LEU A 548 -17.53 -5.39 -0.05
CA LEU A 548 -17.42 -6.79 -0.49
C LEU A 548 -17.31 -6.94 -2.01
N ARG A 549 -17.83 -5.99 -2.80
CA ARG A 549 -17.62 -5.97 -4.25
C ARG A 549 -16.23 -5.45 -4.62
N HIS A 550 -15.67 -4.55 -3.82
CA HIS A 550 -14.34 -3.98 -4.06
C HIS A 550 -13.23 -4.92 -3.59
N TYR A 551 -13.48 -5.68 -2.51
CA TYR A 551 -12.58 -6.68 -1.95
C TYR A 551 -13.26 -8.05 -1.94
N PRO A 552 -13.44 -8.68 -3.13
CA PRO A 552 -14.15 -9.95 -3.23
C PRO A 552 -13.49 -11.10 -2.47
N ASP A 553 -12.17 -11.03 -2.29
CA ASP A 553 -11.35 -12.01 -1.58
C ASP A 553 -11.22 -11.73 -0.07
N ALA A 554 -11.93 -10.73 0.47
CA ALA A 554 -11.99 -10.54 1.93
C ALA A 554 -12.58 -11.78 2.60
N GLY A 555 -11.96 -12.21 3.71
CA GLY A 555 -12.29 -13.47 4.40
C GLY A 555 -11.50 -14.67 3.89
N ASP A 556 -10.70 -14.52 2.83
CA ASP A 556 -9.84 -15.59 2.31
C ASP A 556 -8.50 -15.69 3.08
N LEU A 557 -7.84 -16.84 2.95
CA LEU A 557 -6.57 -17.12 3.59
C LEU A 557 -5.41 -16.74 2.66
N TYR A 558 -4.40 -16.06 3.20
CA TYR A 558 -3.22 -15.61 2.47
C TYR A 558 -1.94 -16.18 3.08
N ALA A 559 -0.85 -16.10 2.33
CA ALA A 559 0.48 -16.39 2.83
C ALA A 559 1.55 -15.47 2.20
N ILE A 560 2.62 -15.21 2.97
CA ILE A 560 3.87 -14.63 2.46
C ILE A 560 5.05 -15.53 2.87
N ARG A 561 6.20 -15.33 2.22
CA ARG A 561 7.46 -15.97 2.59
C ARG A 561 8.44 -14.91 3.09
N PRO A 562 8.50 -14.69 4.42
CA PRO A 562 9.47 -13.76 5.00
C PRO A 562 10.89 -14.32 4.92
N GLU A 563 11.89 -13.45 4.94
CA GLU A 563 13.30 -13.86 4.90
C GLU A 563 13.70 -14.64 6.15
N ILE A 564 13.17 -14.19 7.29
CA ILE A 564 13.37 -14.80 8.59
C ILE A 564 12.14 -15.69 8.85
N GLY A 565 12.38 -16.98 8.98
CA GLY A 565 11.33 -17.93 9.35
C GLY A 565 10.90 -17.77 10.80
N GLY A 566 9.78 -18.40 11.11
CA GLY A 566 9.09 -18.29 12.38
C GLY A 566 9.54 -19.22 13.48
N ILE A 567 8.94 -18.97 14.65
CA ILE A 567 8.93 -19.88 15.79
C ILE A 567 7.62 -20.68 15.77
N ALA A 568 7.72 -21.96 16.11
CA ALA A 568 6.54 -22.82 16.28
C ALA A 568 5.71 -22.35 17.49
N ARG A 569 4.39 -22.39 17.40
CA ARG A 569 3.53 -22.19 18.59
C ARG A 569 3.77 -23.33 19.59
N HIS A 570 3.75 -23.01 20.88
CA HIS A 570 3.69 -24.04 21.91
C HIS A 570 2.37 -24.81 21.83
N ALA A 571 2.37 -26.05 22.29
CA ALA A 571 1.19 -26.90 22.34
C ALA A 571 0.66 -26.97 23.78
N PHE A 572 -0.66 -27.09 23.91
CA PHE A 572 -1.30 -27.38 25.19
C PHE A 572 -0.94 -28.80 25.63
N LYS A 573 -0.65 -28.96 26.92
CA LYS A 573 -0.35 -30.25 27.52
C LYS A 573 -1.64 -30.86 28.06
N GLU A 574 -2.17 -31.82 27.30
CA GLU A 574 -3.41 -32.55 27.64
C GLU A 574 -3.21 -33.54 28.80
#